data_AF-A0A924D2A1-F1
#
_entry.id   AF-A0A924D2A1-F1
#
_cell.length_a   1.000
_cell.length_b   1.000
_cell.length_c   1.000
_cell.angle_alpha   90.00
_cell.angle_beta   90.00
_cell.angle_gamma   90.00
#
_symmetry.space_group_name_H-M   'P 1'
#
loop_
_entity.id
_entity.type
_entity.pdbx_description
1 polymer ?
#
loop_
_entity_poly.entity_id
_entity_poly.type
_entity_poly.pdbx_seq_one_letter_code
_entity_poly.pdbx_strand_id
1 'polypeptide(L)'
;MIDKELLQRLKSGDKLAFNELVLQYKSNVINTCYRFLLDIEDAEDISQDVFVEVYLSIQSFRGESKISTWIYRITVTKCLDAIKKRNRKKRISSIGKTLHIDDVARWIAGGKQAD
;
A
#
# COMPACT_ATOMS: atom_id res chain seq x y z
N MET A 1 -3.76 23.63 -6.76
CA MET A 1 -3.26 23.50 -8.16
C MET A 1 -1.76 23.50 -8.01
N ILE A 2 -1.04 22.53 -8.57
CA ILE A 2 0.42 22.53 -8.44
C ILE A 2 0.98 23.64 -9.32
N ASP A 3 2.04 24.29 -8.88
CA ASP A 3 2.79 25.20 -9.74
C ASP A 3 3.28 24.43 -10.98
N LYS A 4 3.14 25.02 -12.17
CA LYS A 4 3.67 24.42 -13.40
C LYS A 4 5.18 24.23 -13.32
N GLU A 5 5.88 25.13 -12.61
CA GLU A 5 7.31 25.04 -12.38
C GLU A 5 7.65 23.82 -11.50
N LEU A 6 6.92 23.62 -10.40
CA LEU A 6 7.12 22.45 -9.54
C LEU A 6 6.84 21.15 -10.30
N LEU A 7 5.80 21.12 -11.16
CA LEU A 7 5.53 19.96 -12.00
C LEU A 7 6.65 19.66 -13.00
N GLN A 8 7.23 20.68 -13.63
CA GLN A 8 8.37 20.49 -14.53
C GLN A 8 9.58 19.93 -13.80
N ARG A 9 9.90 20.47 -12.62
CA ARG A 9 11.00 19.98 -11.78
C ARG A 9 10.77 18.54 -11.31
N LEU A 10 9.54 18.20 -10.91
CA LEU A 10 9.16 16.83 -10.57
C LEU A 10 9.38 15.88 -11.77
N LYS A 11 9.00 16.30 -12.98
CA LYS A 11 9.21 15.52 -14.20
C LYS A 11 10.66 15.49 -14.68
N SER A 12 11.53 16.42 -14.28
CA SER A 12 12.97 16.32 -14.56
C SER A 12 13.70 15.38 -13.60
N GLY A 13 13.01 14.85 -12.57
CA GLY A 13 13.61 14.00 -11.56
C GLY A 13 14.32 14.78 -10.44
N ASP A 14 14.03 16.07 -10.29
CA ASP A 14 14.56 16.90 -9.20
C ASP A 14 14.12 16.34 -7.83
N LYS A 15 15.10 15.81 -7.09
CA LYS A 15 14.90 15.22 -5.76
C LYS A 15 14.42 16.24 -4.73
N LEU A 16 14.83 17.51 -4.84
CA LEU A 16 14.40 18.57 -3.93
C LEU A 16 12.93 18.92 -4.16
N ALA A 17 12.52 19.00 -5.42
CA ALA A 17 11.11 19.18 -5.78
C ALA A 17 10.23 18.03 -5.27
N PHE A 18 10.74 16.79 -5.35
CA PHE A 18 10.03 15.65 -4.79
C PHE A 18 9.94 15.70 -3.26
N ASN A 19 11.01 16.09 -2.57
CA ASN A 19 10.99 16.27 -1.13
C ASN A 19 9.98 17.34 -0.69
N GLU A 20 9.90 18.46 -1.41
CA GLU A 20 8.88 19.51 -1.18
C GLU A 20 7.46 18.95 -1.30
N LEU A 21 7.20 18.15 -2.35
CA LEU A 21 5.93 17.47 -2.55
C LEU A 21 5.61 16.49 -1.40
N VAL A 22 6.58 15.68 -0.96
CA VAL A 22 6.38 14.76 0.16
C VAL A 22 6.04 15.54 1.43
N LEU A 23 6.82 16.58 1.77
CA LEU A 23 6.56 17.39 2.96
C LEU A 23 5.17 18.02 2.93
N GLN A 24 4.70 18.48 1.77
CA GLN A 24 3.39 19.08 1.61
C GLN A 24 2.23 18.08 1.82
N TYR A 25 2.38 16.85 1.35
CA TYR A 25 1.28 15.88 1.31
C TYR A 25 1.36 14.76 2.35
N LYS A 26 2.50 14.58 3.03
CA LYS A 26 2.73 13.46 3.97
C LYS A 26 1.62 13.30 4.99
N SER A 27 1.27 14.37 5.71
CA SER A 27 0.23 14.32 6.73
C SER A 27 -1.14 13.90 6.17
N ASN A 28 -1.53 14.43 5.01
CA ASN A 28 -2.80 14.08 4.36
C ASN A 28 -2.83 12.63 3.88
N VAL A 29 -1.72 12.12 3.35
CA VAL A 29 -1.61 10.73 2.90
C VAL A 29 -1.69 9.79 4.09
N ILE A 30 -0.89 10.00 5.15
CA ILE A 30 -0.93 9.18 6.36
C ILE A 30 -2.33 9.17 6.99
N ASN A 31 -2.94 10.35 7.14
CA ASN A 31 -4.29 10.46 7.69
C ASN A 31 -5.34 9.71 6.85
N THR A 32 -5.18 9.73 5.52
CA THR A 32 -6.06 8.96 4.63
C THR A 32 -5.81 7.47 4.81
N CYS A 33 -4.56 7.00 4.77
CA CYS A 33 -4.23 5.60 5.02
C CYS A 33 -4.78 5.11 6.36
N TYR A 34 -4.61 5.88 7.42
CA TYR A 34 -5.10 5.55 8.76
C TYR A 34 -6.63 5.36 8.80
N ARG A 35 -7.40 6.21 8.10
CA ARG A 35 -8.86 6.06 7.99
C ARG A 35 -9.30 4.76 7.31
N PHE A 36 -8.46 4.20 6.43
CA PHE A 36 -8.74 2.92 5.76
C PHE A 36 -8.23 1.71 6.55
N LEU A 37 -7.07 1.82 7.19
CA LEU A 37 -6.34 0.68 7.76
C LEU A 37 -6.58 0.52 9.27
N LEU A 38 -6.98 1.60 9.95
CA LEU A 38 -7.22 1.70 11.39
C LEU A 38 -6.01 1.25 12.24
N ASP A 39 -4.82 1.41 11.69
CA ASP A 39 -3.55 1.03 12.27
C ASP A 39 -2.51 2.06 11.80
N ILE A 40 -1.76 2.65 12.73
CA ILE A 40 -0.84 3.76 12.42
C ILE A 40 0.43 3.26 11.75
N GLU A 41 0.96 2.10 12.17
CA GLU A 41 2.18 1.52 11.60
C GLU A 41 1.94 1.14 10.14
N ASP A 42 0.85 0.42 9.86
CA ASP A 42 0.44 0.09 8.50
C ASP A 42 0.13 1.36 7.68
N ALA A 43 -0.42 2.41 8.29
CA ALA A 43 -0.69 3.67 7.60
C ALA A 43 0.60 4.39 7.18
N GLU A 44 1.61 4.42 8.04
CA GLU A 44 2.92 4.97 7.75
C GLU A 44 3.61 4.17 6.64
N ASP A 45 3.62 2.85 6.73
CA ASP A 45 4.20 1.97 5.71
C ASP A 45 3.53 2.15 4.34
N ILE A 46 2.20 2.09 4.29
CA ILE A 46 1.45 2.28 3.03
C ILE A 46 1.61 3.71 2.50
N SER A 47 1.77 4.72 3.36
CA SER A 47 2.05 6.08 2.89
C SER A 47 3.39 6.17 2.14
N GLN A 48 4.40 5.39 2.53
CA GLN A 48 5.67 5.34 1.82
C GLN A 48 5.50 4.72 0.44
N ASP A 49 4.78 3.59 0.35
CA ASP A 49 4.43 2.94 -0.93
C ASP A 49 3.67 3.89 -1.87
N VAL A 50 2.81 4.74 -1.32
CA VAL A 50 2.12 5.79 -2.08
C VAL A 50 3.11 6.77 -2.68
N PHE A 51 4.05 7.29 -1.90
CA PHE A 51 5.03 8.25 -2.43
C PHE A 51 5.99 7.60 -3.44
N VAL A 52 6.37 6.34 -3.25
CA VAL A 52 7.12 5.58 -4.26
C VAL A 52 6.33 5.50 -5.56
N GLU A 53 5.04 5.15 -5.50
CA GLU A 53 4.18 5.09 -6.68
C GLU A 53 4.02 6.46 -7.35
N VAL A 54 3.85 7.52 -6.55
CA VAL A 54 3.79 8.91 -7.04
C VAL A 54 5.08 9.27 -7.79
N TYR A 55 6.25 8.93 -7.24
CA TYR A 55 7.54 9.16 -7.89
C TYR A 55 7.65 8.44 -9.23
N LEU A 56 7.32 7.14 -9.26
CA LEU A 56 7.41 6.32 -10.46
C LEU A 56 6.40 6.75 -11.55
N SER A 57 5.22 7.19 -11.13
CA SER A 57 4.12 7.52 -12.03
C SER A 57 4.04 9.01 -12.41
N ILE A 58 4.91 9.88 -11.87
CA ILE A 58 4.81 11.34 -12.08
C ILE A 58 4.89 11.77 -13.56
N GLN A 59 5.62 11.02 -14.39
CA GLN A 59 5.73 11.31 -15.82
C GLN A 59 4.38 11.23 -16.54
N SER A 60 3.55 10.28 -16.13
CA SER A 60 2.21 10.04 -16.67
C SER A 60 1.16 11.06 -16.22
N PHE A 61 1.46 11.86 -15.19
CA PHE A 61 0.52 12.85 -14.70
C PHE A 61 0.36 13.98 -15.72
N ARG A 62 -0.84 14.10 -16.30
CA ARG A 62 -1.15 15.06 -17.38
C ARG A 62 -1.49 16.47 -16.89
N GLY A 63 -1.67 16.67 -15.58
CA GLY A 63 -2.06 17.97 -15.02
C GLY A 63 -3.53 18.37 -15.25
N GLU A 64 -4.35 17.46 -15.75
CA GLU A 64 -5.81 17.67 -15.98
C GLU A 64 -6.61 17.75 -14.67
N SER A 65 -6.04 17.28 -13.55
CA SER A 65 -6.63 17.37 -12.22
C SER A 65 -5.68 18.06 -11.24
N LYS A 66 -6.17 18.42 -10.05
CA LYS A 66 -5.28 18.80 -8.95
C LYS A 66 -4.37 17.62 -8.60
N ILE A 67 -3.09 17.89 -8.31
CA ILE A 67 -2.15 16.84 -7.88
C ILE A 67 -2.62 16.14 -6.61
N SER A 68 -3.24 16.88 -5.68
CA SER A 68 -3.85 16.33 -4.47
C SER A 68 -4.90 15.27 -4.76
N THR A 69 -5.72 15.47 -5.81
CA THR A 69 -6.73 14.48 -6.25
C THR A 69 -6.08 13.25 -6.84
N TRP A 70 -5.00 13.43 -7.61
CA TRP A 70 -4.26 12.31 -8.19
C TRP A 70 -3.53 11.48 -7.13
N ILE A 71 -2.84 12.13 -6.19
CA ILE A 71 -2.22 11.48 -5.02
C ILE A 71 -3.29 10.72 -4.22
N TYR A 72 -4.43 11.37 -3.92
CA TYR A 72 -5.52 10.72 -3.19
C TYR A 72 -6.01 9.42 -3.87
N ARG A 73 -6.13 9.41 -5.21
CA ARG A 73 -6.50 8.19 -5.95
C ARG A 73 -5.46 7.07 -5.74
N ILE A 74 -4.17 7.40 -5.85
CA ILE A 74 -3.08 6.44 -5.59
C ILE A 74 -3.16 5.93 -4.15
N THR A 75 -3.37 6.83 -3.17
CA THR A 75 -3.53 6.47 -1.76
C THR A 75 -4.65 5.46 -1.56
N VAL A 76 -5.83 5.74 -2.09
CA VAL A 76 -6.99 4.83 -1.99
C VAL A 76 -6.67 3.48 -2.62
N THR A 77 -6.07 3.46 -3.81
CA THR A 77 -5.67 2.20 -4.47
C THR A 77 -4.73 1.38 -3.59
N LYS A 78 -3.65 1.97 -3.06
CA LYS A 78 -2.69 1.26 -2.20
C LYS A 78 -3.34 0.75 -0.90
N CYS A 79 -4.23 1.53 -0.29
CA CYS A 79 -4.96 1.10 0.90
C CYS A 79 -5.87 -0.10 0.62
N LEU A 80 -6.60 -0.08 -0.50
CA LEU A 80 -7.47 -1.20 -0.89
C LEU A 80 -6.67 -2.48 -1.18
N ASP A 81 -5.49 -2.35 -1.81
CA ASP A 81 -4.58 -3.47 -2.04
C ASP A 81 -4.05 -4.04 -0.73
N ALA A 82 -3.68 -3.19 0.23
CA ALA A 82 -3.25 -3.60 1.57
C ALA A 82 -4.36 -4.36 2.31
N ILE A 83 -5.60 -3.86 2.30
CA ILE A 83 -6.76 -4.52 2.89
C ILE A 83 -6.99 -5.90 2.24
N LYS A 84 -6.92 -5.97 0.91
CA LYS A 84 -7.06 -7.22 0.16
C LYS A 84 -5.99 -8.24 0.54
N LYS A 85 -4.73 -7.80 0.68
CA LYS A 85 -3.61 -8.64 1.13
C LYS A 85 -3.81 -9.14 2.57
N ARG A 86 -4.24 -8.27 3.49
CA ARG A 86 -4.56 -8.60 4.89
C ARG A 86 -5.67 -9.65 4.97
N ASN A 87 -6.74 -9.50 4.19
CA ASN A 87 -7.85 -10.46 4.14
C ASN A 87 -7.42 -11.83 3.58
N ARG A 88 -6.57 -11.85 2.55
CA ARG A 88 -5.98 -13.10 2.02
C ARG A 88 -5.13 -13.80 3.08
N LYS A 89 -4.29 -13.07 3.83
CA LYS A 89 -3.48 -13.63 4.92
C LYS A 89 -4.35 -14.23 6.04
N LYS A 90 -5.42 -13.53 6.44
CA LYS A 90 -6.41 -14.05 7.40
C LYS A 90 -7.05 -15.35 6.90
N ARG A 91 -7.49 -15.41 5.63
CA ARG A 91 -8.10 -16.62 5.05
C ARG A 91 -7.15 -17.81 5.05
N ILE A 92 -5.89 -17.62 4.66
CA ILE A 92 -4.87 -18.68 4.67
C ILE A 92 -4.61 -19.16 6.11
N SER A 93 -4.51 -18.24 7.07
CA SER A 93 -4.34 -18.59 8.48
C SER A 93 -5.54 -19.38 9.02
N SER A 94 -6.78 -19.01 8.66
CA SER A 94 -7.96 -19.76 9.04
C SER A 94 -7.96 -21.18 8.46
N ILE A 95 -7.57 -21.35 7.19
CA ILE A 95 -7.45 -22.68 6.56
C ILE A 95 -6.41 -23.54 7.29
N GLY A 96 -5.24 -22.99 7.64
CA GLY A 96 -4.21 -23.71 8.40
C GLY A 96 -4.56 -23.97 9.87
N LYS A 97 -5.62 -23.34 10.41
CA LYS A 97 -6.19 -23.69 11.72
C LYS A 97 -7.26 -24.77 11.61
N THR A 98 -8.06 -24.74 10.54
CA THR A 98 -9.09 -25.75 10.26
C THR A 98 -8.49 -27.08 9.83
N LEU A 99 -7.49 -27.04 8.96
CA LEU A 99 -6.60 -28.17 8.70
C LEU A 99 -5.59 -28.15 9.84
N HIS A 100 -5.77 -28.96 10.88
CA HIS A 100 -4.76 -29.10 11.92
C HIS A 100 -3.46 -29.57 11.22
N ILE A 101 -2.54 -28.64 10.92
CA ILE A 101 -1.36 -28.93 10.08
C ILE A 101 -0.55 -30.07 10.69
N ASP A 102 -0.60 -30.22 12.02
CA ASP A 102 0.00 -31.33 12.76
C ASP A 102 -0.71 -32.68 12.52
N ASP A 103 -2.02 -32.69 12.26
CA ASP A 103 -2.78 -33.90 11.89
C ASP A 103 -2.49 -34.29 10.43
N VAL A 104 -2.42 -33.30 9.53
CA VAL A 104 -2.07 -33.52 8.11
C VAL A 104 -0.62 -33.98 7.99
N ALA A 105 0.30 -33.37 8.74
CA ALA A 105 1.69 -33.79 8.81
C ALA A 105 1.83 -35.20 9.40
N ARG A 106 1.05 -35.55 10.44
CA ARG A 106 0.98 -36.92 10.97
C ARG A 106 0.43 -37.93 9.95
N TRP A 107 -0.59 -37.56 9.18
CA TRP A 107 -1.17 -38.41 8.13
C TRP A 107 -0.18 -38.63 6.96
N ILE A 108 0.55 -37.59 6.56
CA ILE A 108 1.59 -37.68 5.51
C ILE A 108 2.84 -38.43 6.00
N ALA A 109 3.21 -38.28 7.27
CA ALA A 109 4.44 -38.86 7.84
C ALA A 109 4.32 -40.34 8.23
N GLY A 110 3.12 -40.94 8.25
CA GLY A 110 3.00 -42.34 8.63
C GLY A 110 1.57 -42.84 8.79
N GLY A 111 0.84 -42.95 7.69
CA GLY A 111 -0.38 -43.77 7.66
C GLY A 111 -0.07 -45.26 7.80
N LYS A 112 0.03 -45.77 9.03
CA LYS A 112 -0.14 -47.20 9.37
C LYS A 112 -0.89 -47.38 10.70
N GLN A 113 -2.14 -47.84 10.56
CA GLN A 113 -3.02 -48.70 11.38
C GLN A 113 -3.15 -48.54 12.91
N ALA A 114 -4.42 -48.44 13.37
CA ALA A 114 -5.04 -49.28 14.42
C ALA A 114 -6.56 -49.19 14.19
N ASP A 115 -7.19 -50.22 13.62
CA ASP A 115 -7.98 -51.26 14.32
C ASP A 115 -9.19 -50.71 15.10
#